data_AF-A0A3C1WGQ3-F1
#
_entry.id   AF-A0A3C1WGQ3-F1
#
_cell.length_a   1.000
_cell.length_b   1.000
_cell.length_c   1.000
_cell.angle_alpha   90.00
_cell.angle_beta   90.00
_cell.angle_gamma   90.00
#
_symmetry.space_group_name_H-M   'P 1'
#
loop_
_entity.id
_entity.type
_entity.pdbx_description
1 polymer ?
#
loop_
_entity_poly.entity_id
_entity_poly.type
_entity_poly.pdbx_seq_one_letter_code
_entity_poly.pdbx_strand_id
1 'polypeptide(L)'
;MRGLDVLFRNVGLLAVVTVFGLQAQGIRCDLVSKDTLIGGQPRKQCLDIDVLRGTTVTIPSNVTRLDNDGFALCRKAVVQGGNADVVFILDQSGSMFADRAWVNTGVNPNDTVYFFQSGGTGCNYTSTTGNVIVPVIEQPRTIPRLTNGTGCNQYSGDPLNARAAAVRQAIDYVASNSPNSTAGWLGFGSNVGTARRPLQLNSTTNVNTVKNNLTIANLSGTTYRYRSAPARKRLH
;
A
#
# COMPACT_ATOMS: atom_id res chain seq x y z
N MET A 1 -8.55 78.53 -76.57
CA MET A 1 -9.91 78.10 -76.19
C MET A 1 -9.79 77.02 -75.13
N ARG A 2 -10.48 77.17 -73.98
CA ARG A 2 -10.93 76.15 -72.98
C ARG A 2 -9.99 74.94 -72.79
N GLY A 3 -9.25 74.76 -71.69
CA GLY A 3 -9.70 74.64 -70.30
C GLY A 3 -10.06 73.19 -69.98
N LEU A 4 -9.31 72.49 -69.12
CA LEU A 4 -9.80 71.69 -67.97
C LEU A 4 -8.66 70.98 -67.21
N ASP A 5 -8.76 71.06 -65.88
CA ASP A 5 -8.00 70.37 -64.85
C ASP A 5 -8.06 68.83 -64.93
N VAL A 6 -7.12 68.14 -64.26
CA VAL A 6 -7.37 67.28 -63.08
C VAL A 6 -6.06 66.66 -62.54
N LEU A 7 -5.71 67.14 -61.33
CA LEU A 7 -5.17 66.47 -60.13
C LEU A 7 -4.28 65.20 -60.17
N PHE A 8 -3.08 65.41 -59.63
CA PHE A 8 -2.18 64.59 -58.79
C PHE A 8 -2.62 63.19 -58.29
N ARG A 9 -1.67 62.23 -58.36
CA ARG A 9 -1.29 61.38 -57.20
C ARG A 9 0.14 60.83 -57.33
N ASN A 10 1.02 61.32 -56.45
CA ASN A 10 2.34 60.79 -56.15
C ASN A 10 2.21 59.47 -55.35
N VAL A 11 2.90 58.41 -55.78
CA VAL A 11 3.17 57.22 -54.95
C VAL A 11 4.68 57.09 -54.84
N GLY A 12 5.23 57.65 -53.74
CA GLY A 12 6.61 57.48 -53.32
C GLY A 12 6.73 56.25 -52.42
N LEU A 13 7.59 55.33 -52.85
CA LEU A 13 8.00 54.09 -52.18
C LEU A 13 8.59 54.39 -50.79
N LEU A 14 7.95 53.94 -49.71
CA LEU A 14 8.48 54.03 -48.35
C LEU A 14 9.15 52.71 -47.96
N ALA A 15 10.49 52.73 -47.83
CA ALA A 15 11.27 51.62 -47.30
C ALA A 15 11.08 51.53 -45.78
N VAL A 16 10.56 50.40 -45.30
CA VAL A 16 10.49 50.08 -43.85
C VAL A 16 11.80 49.40 -43.46
N VAL A 17 12.62 50.10 -42.68
CA VAL A 17 13.79 49.54 -42.00
C VAL A 17 13.30 48.76 -40.78
N THR A 18 13.36 47.43 -40.83
CA THR A 18 13.14 46.59 -39.65
C THR A 18 14.38 46.66 -38.75
N VAL A 19 14.24 47.34 -37.61
CA VAL A 19 15.21 47.26 -36.51
C VAL A 19 15.07 45.87 -35.89
N PHE A 20 16.03 44.98 -36.16
CA PHE A 20 16.18 43.75 -35.38
C PHE A 20 16.63 44.14 -33.97
N GLY A 21 15.69 44.19 -33.04
CA GLY A 21 16.00 44.24 -31.62
C GLY A 21 16.78 42.97 -31.26
N LEU A 22 18.06 43.12 -30.92
CA LEU A 22 18.81 42.13 -30.17
C LEU A 22 18.06 41.91 -28.85
N GLN A 23 17.26 40.85 -28.76
CA GLN A 23 16.74 40.39 -27.48
C GLN A 23 17.94 39.92 -26.66
N ALA A 24 18.33 40.75 -25.68
CA ALA A 24 19.21 40.32 -24.61
C ALA A 24 18.61 39.05 -24.01
N GLN A 25 19.31 37.92 -24.17
CA GLN A 25 18.95 36.69 -23.48
C GLN A 25 19.12 36.96 -21.99
N GLY A 26 18.02 37.31 -21.31
CA GLY A 26 18.01 37.46 -19.86
C GLY A 26 18.62 36.24 -19.21
N ILE A 27 19.56 36.45 -18.30
CA ILE A 27 20.21 35.37 -17.53
C ILE A 27 19.10 34.52 -16.93
N ARG A 28 19.08 33.23 -17.30
CA ARG A 28 18.09 32.27 -16.81
C ARG A 28 18.52 31.80 -15.42
N CYS A 29 17.69 32.09 -14.44
CA CYS A 29 17.84 31.60 -13.08
C CYS A 29 16.64 30.69 -12.78
N ASP A 30 16.81 29.41 -13.06
CA ASP A 30 15.77 28.41 -12.82
C ASP A 30 15.79 28.01 -11.33
N LEU A 31 14.61 27.97 -10.71
CA LEU A 31 14.46 27.38 -9.38
C LEU A 31 14.56 25.86 -9.52
N VAL A 32 15.68 25.31 -9.04
CA VAL A 32 15.95 23.88 -9.02
C VAL A 32 15.72 23.30 -7.62
N SER A 33 15.03 22.16 -7.53
CA SER A 33 15.14 21.32 -6.32
C SER A 33 16.57 20.83 -6.18
N LYS A 34 17.10 20.75 -4.95
CA LYS A 34 18.47 20.27 -4.71
C LYS A 34 18.64 18.87 -5.30
N ASP A 35 19.61 18.68 -6.18
CA ASP A 35 19.90 17.34 -6.72
C ASP A 35 20.52 16.47 -5.62
N THR A 36 20.06 15.23 -5.51
CA THR A 36 20.56 14.21 -4.57
C THR A 36 20.87 12.93 -5.35
N LEU A 37 21.95 12.24 -4.95
CA LEU A 37 22.30 10.94 -5.54
C LEU A 37 21.66 9.82 -4.72
N ILE A 38 20.77 9.04 -5.33
CA ILE A 38 20.20 7.83 -4.73
C ILE A 38 20.66 6.64 -5.58
N GLY A 39 21.54 5.80 -5.03
CA GLY A 39 22.10 4.66 -5.77
C GLY A 39 22.94 5.07 -6.99
N GLY A 40 23.63 6.21 -6.92
CA GLY A 40 24.45 6.74 -8.02
C GLY A 40 23.67 7.41 -9.15
N GLN A 41 22.34 7.49 -9.04
CA GLN A 41 21.49 8.18 -10.01
C GLN A 41 21.05 9.54 -9.48
N PRO A 42 21.16 10.63 -10.26
CA PRO A 42 20.67 11.95 -9.87
C PRO A 42 19.15 11.94 -9.76
N ARG A 43 18.63 12.38 -8.61
CA ARG A 43 17.21 12.56 -8.33
C ARG A 43 16.99 13.88 -7.61
N LYS A 44 15.90 14.57 -7.93
CA LYS A 44 15.49 15.81 -7.24
C LYS A 44 15.16 15.51 -5.78
N GLN A 45 15.73 16.26 -4.84
CA GLN A 45 15.41 16.19 -3.43
C GLN A 45 13.98 16.69 -3.22
N CYS A 46 13.13 15.78 -2.78
CA CYS A 46 11.76 16.05 -2.35
C CYS A 46 11.69 17.07 -1.22
N LEU A 47 10.83 18.07 -1.33
CA LEU A 47 10.42 18.92 -0.21
C LEU A 47 9.23 18.28 0.52
N ASP A 48 9.36 18.06 1.83
CA ASP A 48 8.36 17.37 2.64
C ASP A 48 7.15 18.26 2.92
N ILE A 49 5.98 17.87 2.39
CA ILE A 49 4.74 18.64 2.52
C ILE A 49 4.31 18.85 3.99
N ASP A 50 4.69 17.94 4.88
CA ASP A 50 4.34 18.04 6.31
C ASP A 50 5.16 19.15 7.00
N VAL A 51 6.40 19.37 6.54
CA VAL A 51 7.26 20.47 7.00
C VAL A 51 6.80 21.80 6.44
N LEU A 52 6.16 21.79 5.26
CA LEU A 52 5.63 23.01 4.65
C LEU A 52 4.31 23.51 5.25
N ARG A 53 3.71 22.73 6.15
CA ARG A 53 2.39 23.03 6.68
C ARG A 53 2.46 24.27 7.58
N GLY A 54 1.91 25.38 7.10
CA GLY A 54 1.90 26.66 7.81
C GLY A 54 3.21 27.44 7.71
N THR A 55 4.16 27.00 6.89
CA THR A 55 5.42 27.74 6.64
C THR A 55 5.38 28.36 5.24
N THR A 56 5.82 29.62 5.12
CA THR A 56 6.01 30.27 3.82
C THR A 56 7.37 29.90 3.25
N VAL A 57 7.41 29.36 2.03
CA VAL A 57 8.66 29.14 1.28
C VAL A 57 9.04 30.45 0.57
N THR A 58 10.16 31.05 0.94
CA THR A 58 10.67 32.26 0.27
C THR A 58 11.38 31.87 -1.01
N ILE A 59 10.86 32.32 -2.15
CA ILE A 59 11.52 32.19 -3.44
C ILE A 59 12.47 33.38 -3.61
N PRO A 60 13.77 33.17 -3.90
CA PRO A 60 14.70 34.25 -4.18
C PRO A 60 14.20 35.13 -5.34
N SER A 61 14.36 36.44 -5.23
CA SER A 61 13.85 37.42 -6.20
C SER A 61 14.50 37.34 -7.59
N ASN A 62 15.65 36.68 -7.69
CA ASN A 62 16.35 36.45 -8.95
C ASN A 62 15.85 35.22 -9.72
N VAL A 63 14.92 34.43 -9.17
CA VAL A 63 14.31 33.29 -9.87
C VAL A 63 13.38 33.80 -10.97
N THR A 64 13.63 33.39 -12.20
CA THR A 64 12.84 33.80 -13.37
C THR A 64 11.89 32.71 -13.86
N ARG A 65 12.09 31.46 -13.44
CA ARG A 65 11.32 30.30 -13.91
C ARG A 65 11.48 29.10 -12.97
N LEU A 66 10.56 28.14 -13.07
CA LEU A 66 10.77 26.78 -12.56
C LEU A 66 11.61 25.98 -13.57
N ASP A 67 12.48 25.10 -13.07
CA ASP A 67 13.21 24.16 -13.94
C ASP A 67 12.24 23.33 -14.80
N ASN A 68 12.70 22.88 -15.97
CA ASN A 68 11.89 22.05 -16.89
C ASN A 68 11.50 20.71 -16.24
N ASP A 69 12.31 20.23 -15.30
CA ASP A 69 12.04 19.02 -14.52
C ASP A 69 11.09 19.27 -13.33
N GLY A 70 10.68 20.53 -13.12
CA GLY A 70 9.75 20.95 -12.10
C GLY A 70 10.30 20.92 -10.68
N PHE A 71 9.39 20.94 -9.72
CA PHE A 71 9.67 20.94 -8.28
C PHE A 71 9.01 19.73 -7.61
N ALA A 72 9.77 18.92 -6.88
CA ALA A 72 9.25 17.70 -6.26
C ALA A 72 8.69 17.97 -4.85
N LEU A 73 7.37 17.98 -4.71
CA LEU A 73 6.68 17.93 -3.42
C LEU A 73 6.37 16.48 -3.06
N CYS A 74 6.81 16.03 -1.89
CA CYS A 74 6.59 14.65 -1.46
C CYS A 74 5.93 14.65 -0.09
N ARG A 75 4.90 13.81 0.07
CA ARG A 75 4.24 13.62 1.35
C ARG A 75 5.05 12.64 2.16
N LYS A 76 5.97 13.16 2.99
CA LYS A 76 7.01 12.39 3.69
C LYS A 76 7.88 11.60 2.71
N ALA A 77 9.21 11.66 2.87
CA ALA A 77 9.98 10.50 2.43
C ALA A 77 9.34 9.30 3.13
N VAL A 78 9.01 8.23 2.39
CA VAL A 78 8.85 6.92 3.04
C VAL A 78 10.14 6.77 3.82
N VAL A 79 10.09 6.98 5.14
CA VAL A 79 11.24 6.74 5.99
C VAL A 79 11.55 5.29 5.73
N GLN A 80 12.61 5.05 4.96
CA GLN A 80 13.19 3.74 4.75
C GLN A 80 13.19 3.11 6.14
N GLY A 81 12.40 2.05 6.31
CA GLY A 81 12.55 1.22 7.49
C GLY A 81 14.04 0.90 7.57
N GLY A 82 14.63 1.03 8.77
CA GLY A 82 16.00 0.58 8.97
C GLY A 82 16.18 -0.81 8.36
N ASN A 83 17.38 -1.11 7.87
CA ASN A 83 17.69 -2.38 7.18
C ASN A 83 16.97 -3.55 7.86
N ALA A 84 16.15 -4.25 7.08
CA ALA A 84 15.41 -5.41 7.51
C ALA A 84 16.13 -6.65 6.99
N ASP A 85 16.58 -7.53 7.88
CA ASP A 85 17.04 -8.85 7.46
C ASP A 85 15.84 -9.74 7.14
N VAL A 86 14.76 -9.59 7.90
CA VAL A 86 13.53 -10.37 7.74
C VAL A 86 12.29 -9.46 7.80
N VAL A 87 11.38 -9.63 6.85
CA VAL A 87 10.05 -9.01 6.88
C VAL A 87 9.00 -10.08 6.68
N PHE A 88 8.12 -10.26 7.68
CA PHE A 88 6.97 -11.15 7.56
C PHE A 88 5.81 -10.41 6.88
N ILE A 89 5.28 -10.97 5.81
CA ILE A 89 4.16 -10.39 5.08
C ILE A 89 2.93 -11.25 5.33
N LEU A 90 1.87 -10.64 5.87
CA LEU A 90 0.64 -11.33 6.25
C LEU A 90 -0.52 -10.83 5.40
N ASP A 91 -1.18 -11.77 4.73
CA ASP A 91 -2.50 -11.50 4.16
C ASP A 91 -3.53 -11.42 5.29
N GLN A 92 -4.15 -10.25 5.39
CA GLN A 92 -5.19 -9.89 6.35
C GLN A 92 -6.51 -9.57 5.65
N SER A 93 -6.66 -9.97 4.38
CA SER A 93 -7.93 -9.86 3.66
C SER A 93 -9.00 -10.73 4.32
N GLY A 94 -10.27 -10.34 4.15
CA GLY A 94 -11.41 -11.07 4.70
C GLY A 94 -11.48 -12.54 4.27
N SER A 95 -10.93 -12.89 3.10
CA SER A 95 -10.85 -14.29 2.67
C SER A 95 -9.98 -15.19 3.55
N MET A 96 -9.12 -14.59 4.40
CA MET A 96 -8.31 -15.31 5.39
C MET A 96 -9.06 -15.60 6.69
N PHE A 97 -10.33 -15.21 6.84
CA PHE A 97 -11.10 -15.38 8.07
C PHE A 97 -12.25 -16.33 7.84
N ALA A 98 -12.53 -17.28 8.73
CA ALA A 98 -13.82 -17.97 8.65
C ALA A 98 -14.85 -17.24 9.50
N ASP A 99 -16.04 -16.96 9.01
CA ASP A 99 -17.14 -16.38 9.79
C ASP A 99 -18.32 -17.35 9.93
N ARG A 100 -18.25 -18.49 9.23
CA ARG A 100 -19.23 -19.57 9.23
C ARG A 100 -18.54 -20.91 9.11
N ALA A 101 -19.17 -21.95 9.63
CA ALA A 101 -18.75 -23.32 9.40
C ALA A 101 -19.94 -24.22 9.11
N TRP A 102 -19.74 -25.25 8.30
CA TRP A 102 -20.67 -26.35 8.15
C TRP A 102 -20.01 -27.65 8.60
N VAL A 103 -20.73 -28.45 9.38
CA VAL A 103 -20.27 -29.76 9.84
C VAL A 103 -21.04 -30.81 9.05
N ASN A 104 -20.35 -31.54 8.17
CA ASN A 104 -20.89 -32.65 7.41
C ASN A 104 -21.01 -33.87 8.31
N THR A 105 -22.22 -34.12 8.81
CA THR A 105 -22.56 -35.28 9.64
C THR A 105 -22.88 -36.54 8.84
N GLY A 106 -22.82 -36.47 7.50
CA GLY A 106 -23.02 -37.62 6.61
C GLY A 106 -21.77 -38.48 6.41
N VAL A 107 -20.64 -38.11 7.02
CA VAL A 107 -19.36 -38.82 6.96
C VAL A 107 -18.80 -39.04 8.37
N ASN A 108 -18.01 -40.11 8.57
CA ASN A 108 -17.39 -40.44 9.86
C ASN A 108 -15.86 -40.59 9.73
N PRO A 109 -15.03 -39.79 10.43
CA PRO A 109 -15.42 -38.70 11.33
C PRO A 109 -16.08 -37.54 10.57
N ASN A 110 -16.92 -36.78 11.29
CA ASN A 110 -17.58 -35.59 10.74
C ASN A 110 -16.54 -34.64 10.14
N ASP A 111 -16.79 -34.14 8.93
CA ASP A 111 -15.91 -33.14 8.30
C ASP A 111 -16.43 -31.72 8.60
N THR A 112 -15.52 -30.77 8.83
CA THR A 112 -15.87 -29.37 9.08
C THR A 112 -15.29 -28.49 7.97
N VAL A 113 -16.18 -27.77 7.29
CA VAL A 113 -15.82 -26.83 6.23
C VAL A 113 -16.04 -25.41 6.73
N TYR A 114 -15.05 -24.55 6.51
CA TYR A 114 -15.03 -23.19 6.98
C TYR A 114 -15.15 -22.21 5.83
N PHE A 115 -16.03 -21.23 6.00
CA PHE A 115 -16.37 -20.24 4.98
C PHE A 115 -16.14 -18.82 5.49
N PHE A 116 -15.92 -17.91 4.55
CA PHE A 116 -15.93 -16.48 4.79
C PHE A 116 -17.08 -15.85 3.99
N GLN A 117 -17.71 -14.79 4.50
CA GLN A 117 -18.74 -14.06 3.78
C GLN A 117 -18.26 -12.63 3.53
N SER A 118 -17.82 -12.35 2.30
CA SER A 118 -17.59 -10.97 1.86
C SER A 118 -18.91 -10.34 1.42
N GLY A 119 -19.47 -9.44 2.24
CA GLY A 119 -20.58 -8.57 1.81
C GLY A 119 -21.87 -9.29 1.40
N GLY A 120 -22.21 -10.40 2.07
CA GLY A 120 -23.53 -11.02 1.94
C GLY A 120 -23.71 -12.06 0.82
N THR A 121 -22.83 -12.12 -0.19
CA THR A 121 -23.11 -12.84 -1.46
C THR A 121 -22.42 -14.21 -1.64
N GLY A 122 -21.71 -14.71 -0.62
CA GLY A 122 -20.90 -15.96 -0.73
C GLY A 122 -21.59 -17.25 -0.34
N CYS A 123 -22.66 -17.16 0.43
CA CYS A 123 -23.44 -18.29 0.93
C CYS A 123 -24.91 -17.88 0.87
N ASN A 124 -25.69 -18.50 -0.01
CA ASN A 124 -27.12 -18.22 -0.18
C ASN A 124 -27.99 -18.68 1.01
N TYR A 125 -27.38 -19.23 2.07
CA TYR A 125 -28.08 -19.76 3.23
C TYR A 125 -27.53 -19.12 4.50
N THR A 126 -28.32 -18.23 5.11
CA THR A 126 -28.04 -17.63 6.42
C THR A 126 -28.63 -18.47 7.58
N SER A 127 -29.27 -19.61 7.30
CA SER A 127 -29.84 -20.45 8.36
C SER A 127 -28.73 -21.14 9.14
N THR A 128 -28.74 -20.90 10.46
CA THR A 128 -27.76 -21.43 11.39
C THR A 128 -28.46 -22.28 12.45
N THR A 129 -27.81 -23.37 12.87
CA THR A 129 -28.37 -24.32 13.86
C THR A 129 -27.66 -24.22 15.22
N GLY A 130 -26.79 -23.23 15.40
CA GLY A 130 -25.96 -23.07 16.59
C GLY A 130 -24.58 -22.54 16.23
N ASN A 131 -23.57 -22.94 17.00
CA ASN A 131 -22.21 -22.46 16.85
C ASN A 131 -21.19 -23.59 16.73
N VAL A 132 -20.07 -23.32 16.06
CA VAL A 132 -18.85 -24.13 16.04
C VAL A 132 -17.76 -23.37 16.80
N ILE A 133 -17.08 -24.06 17.70
CA ILE A 133 -15.84 -23.56 18.31
C ILE A 133 -14.71 -23.91 17.35
N VAL A 134 -14.03 -22.90 16.83
CA VAL A 134 -12.83 -23.10 16.02
C VAL A 134 -11.65 -23.27 16.97
N PRO A 135 -10.97 -24.43 16.96
CA PRO A 135 -9.74 -24.60 17.70
C PRO A 135 -8.64 -23.80 16.98
N VAL A 136 -8.32 -22.64 17.51
CA VAL A 136 -7.20 -21.83 17.01
C VAL A 136 -6.00 -21.99 17.93
N ILE A 137 -4.82 -21.61 17.45
CA ILE A 137 -3.57 -21.73 18.20
C ILE A 137 -3.51 -20.77 19.40
N GLU A 138 -4.23 -19.64 19.39
CA GLU A 138 -4.10 -18.59 20.41
C GLU A 138 -5.35 -18.38 21.29
N GLN A 139 -6.52 -18.14 20.69
CA GLN A 139 -7.76 -17.87 21.43
C GLN A 139 -8.99 -18.46 20.73
N PRO A 140 -9.61 -19.55 21.26
CA PRO A 140 -10.78 -20.17 20.66
C PRO A 140 -11.84 -19.15 20.29
N ARG A 141 -12.41 -19.29 19.09
CA ARG A 141 -13.44 -18.38 18.58
C ARG A 141 -14.68 -19.16 18.22
N THR A 142 -15.82 -18.55 18.48
CA THR A 142 -17.13 -19.12 18.20
C THR A 142 -17.66 -18.50 16.91
N ILE A 143 -18.05 -19.34 15.95
CA ILE A 143 -18.67 -18.90 14.70
C ILE A 143 -20.00 -19.64 14.47
N PRO A 144 -20.98 -19.01 13.81
CA PRO A 144 -22.24 -19.69 13.50
C PRO A 144 -22.04 -20.95 12.64
N ARG A 145 -22.76 -22.00 13.03
CA ARG A 145 -22.87 -23.26 12.31
C ARG A 145 -23.99 -23.18 11.29
N LEU A 146 -23.68 -23.33 10.01
CA LEU A 146 -24.65 -23.45 8.93
C LEU A 146 -25.37 -24.79 9.00
N THR A 147 -26.67 -24.77 8.70
CA THR A 147 -27.48 -25.99 8.54
C THR A 147 -27.01 -26.84 7.35
N ASN A 148 -26.53 -26.19 6.28
CA ASN A 148 -26.10 -26.81 5.03
C ASN A 148 -24.93 -26.00 4.42
N GLY A 149 -23.94 -26.66 3.83
CA GLY A 149 -22.82 -26.03 3.09
C GLY A 149 -23.08 -25.83 1.60
N THR A 150 -24.22 -26.28 1.06
CA THR A 150 -24.58 -26.14 -0.36
C THR A 150 -24.64 -24.66 -0.76
N GLY A 151 -24.15 -24.32 -1.95
CA GLY A 151 -24.19 -22.95 -2.47
C GLY A 151 -23.21 -21.98 -1.81
N CYS A 152 -22.40 -22.44 -0.86
CA CYS A 152 -21.23 -21.69 -0.38
C CYS A 152 -20.04 -21.92 -1.32
N ASN A 153 -19.46 -20.84 -1.82
CA ASN A 153 -18.27 -20.89 -2.70
C ASN A 153 -17.09 -20.04 -2.20
N GLN A 154 -17.19 -19.51 -0.98
CA GLN A 154 -16.17 -18.66 -0.35
C GLN A 154 -15.52 -19.42 0.82
N TYR A 155 -14.39 -20.06 0.57
CA TYR A 155 -13.65 -20.85 1.56
C TYR A 155 -12.63 -20.00 2.30
N SER A 156 -12.55 -20.15 3.62
CA SER A 156 -11.55 -19.43 4.41
C SER A 156 -10.14 -19.96 4.12
N GLY A 157 -9.22 -19.05 3.80
CA GLY A 157 -7.79 -19.36 3.58
C GLY A 157 -7.00 -19.66 4.86
N ASP A 158 -7.47 -19.18 6.02
CA ASP A 158 -6.90 -19.50 7.33
C ASP A 158 -8.04 -19.72 8.35
N PRO A 159 -8.71 -20.89 8.26
CA PRO A 159 -9.90 -21.15 9.06
C PRO A 159 -9.61 -21.13 10.56
N LEU A 160 -8.39 -21.51 10.94
CA LEU A 160 -7.93 -21.61 12.32
C LEU A 160 -7.23 -20.34 12.82
N ASN A 161 -7.24 -19.25 12.05
CA ASN A 161 -6.55 -18.00 12.38
C ASN A 161 -5.09 -18.21 12.84
N ALA A 162 -4.41 -19.20 12.26
CA ALA A 162 -3.11 -19.67 12.68
C ALA A 162 -1.97 -18.78 12.17
N ARG A 163 -2.21 -17.91 11.19
CA ARG A 163 -1.17 -17.08 10.56
C ARG A 163 -0.45 -16.18 11.56
N ALA A 164 -1.19 -15.60 12.51
CA ALA A 164 -0.64 -14.74 13.56
C ALA A 164 0.36 -15.53 14.43
N ALA A 165 -0.09 -16.69 14.88
CA ALA A 165 0.69 -17.60 15.70
C ALA A 165 1.93 -18.11 14.96
N ALA A 166 1.78 -18.47 13.69
CA ALA A 166 2.88 -18.91 12.84
C ALA A 166 3.96 -17.83 12.71
N VAL A 167 3.57 -16.56 12.49
CA VAL A 167 4.54 -15.46 12.44
C VAL A 167 5.17 -15.20 13.80
N ARG A 168 4.42 -15.27 14.91
CA ARG A 168 5.01 -15.13 16.25
C ARG A 168 6.04 -16.23 16.55
N GLN A 169 5.74 -17.49 16.18
CA GLN A 169 6.67 -18.61 16.28
C GLN A 169 7.90 -18.41 15.38
N ALA A 170 7.72 -17.88 14.17
CA ALA A 170 8.83 -17.57 13.28
C ALA A 170 9.73 -16.46 13.84
N ILE A 171 9.15 -15.43 14.47
CA ILE A 171 9.92 -14.39 15.18
C ILE A 171 10.72 -14.99 16.33
N ASP A 172 10.13 -15.90 17.12
CA ASP A 172 10.86 -16.62 18.19
C ASP A 172 12.02 -17.45 17.63
N TYR A 173 11.80 -18.11 16.49
CA TYR A 173 12.84 -18.87 15.81
C TYR A 173 14.00 -17.98 15.34
N VAL A 174 13.71 -16.84 14.68
CA VAL A 174 14.76 -15.91 14.25
C VAL A 174 15.47 -15.29 15.46
N ALA A 175 14.76 -14.93 16.53
CA ALA A 175 15.37 -14.36 17.72
C ALA A 175 16.34 -15.32 18.43
N SER A 176 16.03 -16.62 18.46
CA SER A 176 16.87 -17.64 19.07
C SER A 176 18.09 -18.03 18.22
N ASN A 177 17.96 -18.03 16.89
CA ASN A 177 19.02 -18.48 15.98
C ASN A 177 19.85 -17.32 15.40
N SER A 178 19.30 -16.11 15.39
CA SER A 178 19.93 -14.93 14.78
C SER A 178 19.53 -13.66 15.55
N PRO A 179 19.90 -13.54 16.85
CA PRO A 179 19.48 -12.43 17.71
C PRO A 179 19.97 -11.07 17.21
N ASN A 180 21.05 -11.03 16.43
CA ASN A 180 21.54 -9.79 15.84
C ASN A 180 20.79 -9.36 14.59
N SER A 181 19.90 -10.19 14.05
CA SER A 181 19.08 -9.83 12.90
C SER A 181 17.95 -8.88 13.26
N THR A 182 17.52 -8.10 12.28
CA THR A 182 16.33 -7.25 12.39
C THR A 182 15.10 -7.95 11.78
N ALA A 183 13.97 -7.91 12.49
CA ALA A 183 12.71 -8.42 11.96
C ALA A 183 11.56 -7.44 12.16
N GLY A 184 10.73 -7.32 11.13
CA GLY A 184 9.47 -6.57 11.15
C GLY A 184 8.36 -7.38 10.47
N TRP A 185 7.17 -6.80 10.40
CA TRP A 185 6.06 -7.42 9.68
C TRP A 185 5.14 -6.37 9.07
N LEU A 186 4.40 -6.76 8.02
CA LEU A 186 3.36 -5.95 7.42
C LEU A 186 2.13 -6.82 7.11
N GLY A 187 0.96 -6.31 7.48
CA GLY A 187 -0.34 -6.86 7.13
C GLY A 187 -0.93 -6.11 5.94
N PHE A 188 -1.53 -6.84 5.00
CA PHE A 188 -2.16 -6.24 3.82
C PHE A 188 -3.53 -6.84 3.53
N GLY A 189 -4.38 -6.08 2.86
CA GLY A 189 -5.62 -6.52 2.23
C GLY A 189 -5.72 -5.90 0.84
N SER A 190 -6.73 -5.06 0.60
CA SER A 190 -6.77 -4.16 -0.56
C SER A 190 -5.64 -3.12 -0.55
N ASN A 191 -5.15 -2.78 0.65
CA ASN A 191 -4.05 -1.87 0.90
C ASN A 191 -3.20 -2.41 2.05
N VAL A 192 -2.01 -1.84 2.27
CA VAL A 192 -1.25 -2.07 3.51
C VAL A 192 -2.06 -1.55 4.69
N GLY A 193 -2.35 -2.42 5.66
CA GLY A 193 -3.14 -2.08 6.84
C GLY A 193 -2.25 -1.67 7.99
N THR A 194 -1.73 -2.66 8.70
CA THR A 194 -0.86 -2.46 9.87
C THR A 194 0.55 -2.94 9.55
N ALA A 195 1.56 -2.26 10.09
CA ALA A 195 2.94 -2.67 9.93
C ALA A 195 3.74 -2.40 11.19
N ARG A 196 4.71 -3.26 11.47
CA ARG A 196 5.73 -3.06 12.47
C ARG A 196 7.08 -2.93 11.81
N ARG A 197 7.72 -1.78 12.06
CA ARG A 197 9.09 -1.55 11.60
C ARG A 197 10.05 -2.57 12.20
N PRO A 198 11.08 -2.99 11.43
CA PRO A 198 12.07 -3.93 11.92
C PRO A 198 12.75 -3.45 13.20
N LEU A 199 12.94 -4.37 14.14
CA LEU A 199 13.78 -4.19 15.33
C LEU A 199 14.79 -5.33 15.40
N GLN A 200 15.97 -5.03 15.93
CA GLN A 200 16.97 -6.07 16.22
C GLN A 200 16.46 -6.99 17.33
N LEU A 201 16.57 -8.30 17.15
CA LEU A 201 15.97 -9.30 18.05
C LEU A 201 16.88 -9.70 19.22
N ASN A 202 17.81 -8.83 19.60
CA ASN A 202 18.84 -9.10 20.62
C ASN A 202 18.36 -8.91 22.06
N SER A 203 17.09 -8.55 22.25
CA SER A 203 16.50 -8.37 23.57
C SER A 203 15.05 -8.86 23.60
N THR A 204 14.63 -9.41 24.73
CA THR A 204 13.26 -9.85 24.96
C THR A 204 12.25 -8.71 24.75
N THR A 205 12.61 -7.48 25.10
CA THR A 205 11.78 -6.29 24.86
C THR A 205 11.52 -6.07 23.37
N ASN A 206 12.55 -6.15 22.53
CA ASN A 206 12.38 -5.98 21.08
C ASN A 206 11.57 -7.13 20.47
N VAL A 207 11.87 -8.37 20.86
CA VAL A 207 11.13 -9.56 20.43
C VAL A 207 9.64 -9.43 20.77
N ASN A 208 9.33 -9.12 22.04
CA ASN A 208 7.95 -8.90 22.49
C ASN A 208 7.30 -7.72 21.75
N THR A 209 8.05 -6.66 21.47
CA THR A 209 7.53 -5.51 20.73
C THR A 209 7.16 -5.89 19.30
N VAL A 210 7.95 -6.71 18.61
CA VAL A 210 7.61 -7.16 17.25
C VAL A 210 6.42 -8.13 17.28
N LYS A 211 6.40 -9.07 18.23
CA LYS A 211 5.36 -10.12 18.36
C LYS A 211 4.01 -9.63 18.85
N ASN A 212 3.98 -8.86 19.94
CA ASN A 212 2.74 -8.54 20.66
C ASN A 212 1.93 -7.45 19.93
N ASN A 213 2.59 -6.68 19.07
CA ASN A 213 1.90 -5.73 18.20
C ASN A 213 1.30 -6.39 16.95
N LEU A 214 1.61 -7.67 16.67
CA LEU A 214 0.99 -8.40 15.58
C LEU A 214 -0.50 -8.56 15.88
N THR A 215 -1.33 -7.81 15.15
CA THR A 215 -2.78 -7.89 15.23
C THR A 215 -3.32 -8.47 13.93
N ILE A 216 -4.35 -9.30 14.07
CA ILE A 216 -5.08 -9.83 12.94
C ILE A 216 -6.26 -8.90 12.68
N ALA A 217 -6.24 -8.19 11.55
CA ALA A 217 -7.34 -7.35 11.12
C ALA A 217 -8.11 -8.01 9.97
N ASN A 218 -9.43 -7.84 9.95
CA ASN A 218 -10.28 -8.27 8.84
C ASN A 218 -10.39 -7.12 7.82
N LEU A 219 -9.40 -7.01 6.94
CA LEU A 219 -9.32 -5.94 5.95
C LEU A 219 -10.17 -6.29 4.72
N SER A 220 -10.80 -5.29 4.14
CA SER A 220 -11.43 -5.42 2.82
C SER A 220 -10.37 -5.68 1.74
N GLY A 221 -10.73 -6.42 0.69
CA GLY A 221 -9.85 -6.64 -0.45
C GLY A 221 -9.89 -8.06 -0.99
N THR A 222 -8.70 -8.66 -1.12
CA THR A 222 -8.49 -9.90 -1.88
C THR A 222 -9.44 -11.01 -1.45
N THR A 223 -10.09 -11.60 -2.44
CA THR A 223 -11.02 -12.72 -2.27
C THR A 223 -10.41 -13.92 -2.98
N TYR A 224 -9.71 -14.80 -2.25
CA TYR A 224 -9.27 -16.07 -2.83
C TYR A 224 -10.47 -17.00 -2.95
N ARG A 225 -10.90 -17.26 -4.19
CA ARG A 225 -12.06 -18.13 -4.48
C ARG A 225 -11.69 -19.60 -4.59
N TYR A 226 -10.40 -19.92 -4.63
CA TYR A 226 -9.92 -21.29 -4.75
C TYR A 226 -9.66 -21.87 -3.37
N ARG A 227 -10.20 -23.07 -3.14
CA ARG A 227 -9.83 -23.91 -2.01
C ARG A 227 -8.32 -24.13 -2.12
N SER A 228 -7.53 -23.61 -1.19
CA SER A 228 -6.20 -24.18 -0.97
C SER A 228 -6.42 -25.67 -0.77
N ALA A 229 -5.79 -26.50 -1.60
CA ALA A 229 -5.98 -27.95 -1.55
C ALA A 229 -5.86 -28.40 -0.08
N PRO A 230 -6.77 -29.24 0.44
CA PRO A 230 -6.75 -29.59 1.85
C PRO A 230 -5.37 -30.14 2.18
N ALA A 231 -4.63 -29.41 3.02
CA ALA A 231 -3.46 -29.94 3.68
C ALA A 231 -3.97 -31.04 4.61
N ARG A 232 -4.10 -32.26 4.07
CA ARG A 232 -4.37 -33.48 4.85
C ARG A 232 -3.17 -33.70 5.75
N LYS A 233 -3.15 -33.01 6.89
CA LYS A 233 -2.34 -33.41 8.03
C LYS A 233 -3.04 -34.66 8.58
N ARG A 234 -2.62 -35.84 8.12
CA ARG A 234 -2.84 -37.07 8.88
C ARG A 234 -2.04 -36.89 10.17
N LEU A 235 -2.71 -36.46 11.23
CA LEU A 235 -2.21 -36.66 12.59
C LEU A 235 -2.34 -38.17 12.82
N HIS A 236 -1.19 -38.85 12.78
CA HIS A 236 -1.02 -40.20 13.29
C HIS A 236 -0.68 -40.11 14.79
#